data_AF-A0A183HPE0-F1
#
_entry.id   AF-A0A183HPE0-F1
#
_cell.length_a   1.000
_cell.length_b   1.000
_cell.length_c   1.000
_cell.angle_alpha   90.00
_cell.angle_beta   90.00
_cell.angle_gamma   90.00
#
_symmetry.space_group_name_H-M   'P 1'
#
loop_
_entity.id
_entity.type
_entity.pdbx_description
1 polymer ?
#
loop_
_entity_poly.entity_id
_entity_poly.type
_entity_poly.pdbx_seq_one_letter_code
_entity_poly.pdbx_strand_id
1 'polypeptide(L)'
;MERENLQLKETVMRLERENDDLAHELVTSKIELRKNLDTAEDSVESLQGQLERCTRTIKDLEDENSGLRTEYDQVKEMCRREVQRLETEATRSQDIIKNYKGICSDLSYRLEKQQDDFKILRTRVAGVISQCEQCSIALAEFTEQKNGSLSKKVSPTEDGCGFKMIELMDKLEESEQRVRQLELSLAQTKLELVEAQCKNQDLNHQVIK
;
A
#
# COMPACT_ATOMS: atom_id res chain seq x y z
N MET A 1 -87.77 61.88 38.07
CA MET A 1 -87.26 61.45 39.39
C MET A 1 -87.15 59.93 39.51
N GLU A 2 -88.22 59.14 39.73
CA GLU A 2 -88.09 57.69 39.94
C GLU A 2 -87.74 56.91 38.65
N ARG A 3 -88.36 57.24 37.52
CA ARG A 3 -88.11 56.60 36.21
C ARG A 3 -86.68 56.81 35.70
N GLU A 4 -86.15 58.02 35.86
CA GLU A 4 -84.77 58.36 35.49
C GLU A 4 -83.77 57.65 36.40
N ASN A 5 -84.07 57.52 37.70
CA ASN A 5 -83.25 56.73 38.62
C ASN A 5 -83.20 55.24 38.23
N LEU A 6 -84.31 54.68 37.74
CA LEU A 6 -84.34 53.30 37.26
C LEU A 6 -83.47 53.12 36.01
N GLN A 7 -83.61 54.03 35.03
CA GLN A 7 -82.79 54.01 33.81
C GLN A 7 -81.30 54.17 34.10
N LEU A 8 -80.94 55.10 35.01
CA LEU A 8 -79.55 55.27 35.42
C LEU A 8 -79.00 54.00 36.10
N LYS A 9 -79.77 53.36 36.99
CA LYS A 9 -79.38 52.09 37.61
C LYS A 9 -79.17 50.98 36.58
N GLU A 10 -80.03 50.86 35.57
CA GLU A 10 -79.86 49.89 34.49
C GLU A 10 -78.58 50.15 33.68
N THR A 11 -78.29 51.41 33.36
CA THR A 11 -77.05 51.77 32.65
C THR A 11 -75.80 51.51 33.48
N VAL A 12 -75.83 51.79 34.79
CA VAL A 12 -74.72 51.49 35.71
C VAL A 12 -74.49 49.99 35.77
N MET A 13 -75.53 49.18 35.97
CA MET A 13 -75.39 47.71 35.98
C MET A 13 -74.87 47.15 34.66
N ARG A 14 -75.19 47.77 33.51
CA ARG A 14 -74.62 47.36 32.23
C ARG A 14 -73.13 47.71 32.14
N LEU A 15 -72.77 48.93 32.48
CA LEU A 15 -71.37 49.38 32.45
C LEU A 15 -70.50 48.61 33.45
N GLU A 16 -71.04 48.24 34.61
CA GLU A 16 -70.36 47.37 35.58
C GLU A 16 -70.06 46.00 34.96
N ARG A 17 -71.04 45.37 34.29
CA ARG A 17 -70.81 44.10 33.59
C ARG A 17 -69.79 44.22 32.46
N GLU A 18 -69.92 45.24 31.62
CA GLU A 18 -68.97 45.48 30.51
C GLU A 18 -67.55 45.72 31.04
N ASN A 19 -67.41 46.43 32.16
CA ASN A 19 -66.11 46.64 32.80
C ASN A 19 -65.55 45.34 33.41
N ASP A 20 -66.38 44.54 34.07
CA ASP A 20 -65.99 43.23 34.60
C ASP A 20 -65.54 42.28 33.48
N ASP A 21 -66.28 42.24 32.36
CA ASP A 21 -65.94 41.44 31.18
C ASP A 21 -64.60 41.88 30.57
N LEU A 22 -64.40 43.20 30.39
CA LEU A 22 -63.12 43.75 29.89
C LEU A 22 -61.96 43.47 30.85
N ALA A 23 -62.19 43.55 32.16
CA ALA A 23 -61.18 43.22 33.16
C ALA A 23 -60.82 41.73 33.09
N HIS A 24 -61.79 40.84 32.92
CA HIS A 24 -61.57 39.41 32.74
C HIS A 24 -60.81 39.10 31.45
N GLU A 25 -61.19 39.69 30.32
CA GLU A 25 -60.49 39.54 29.04
C GLU A 25 -59.04 40.02 29.14
N LEU A 26 -58.80 41.19 29.74
CA LEU A 26 -57.46 41.74 29.91
C LEU A 26 -56.58 40.84 30.77
N VAL A 27 -57.11 40.32 31.89
CA VAL A 27 -56.38 39.40 32.76
C VAL A 27 -56.07 38.10 32.03
N THR A 28 -57.04 37.55 31.28
CA THR A 28 -56.88 36.31 30.51
C THR A 28 -55.81 36.49 29.44
N SER A 29 -55.90 37.55 28.64
CA SER A 29 -54.90 37.87 27.60
C SER A 29 -53.52 38.10 28.20
N LYS A 30 -53.42 38.78 29.35
CA LYS A 30 -52.15 38.98 30.05
C LYS A 30 -51.52 37.66 30.51
N ILE A 31 -52.32 36.72 31.02
CA ILE A 31 -51.83 35.39 31.43
C ILE A 31 -51.35 34.60 30.22
N GLU A 32 -52.11 34.62 29.12
CA GLU A 32 -51.74 33.93 27.88
C GLU A 32 -50.45 34.49 27.27
N LEU A 33 -50.32 35.82 27.19
CA LEU A 33 -49.11 36.47 26.69
C LEU A 33 -47.87 36.14 27.54
N ARG A 34 -48.02 36.07 28.87
CA ARG A 34 -46.93 35.64 29.76
C ARG A 34 -46.53 34.20 29.48
N LYS A 35 -47.50 33.28 29.40
CA LYS A 35 -47.23 31.88 29.07
C LYS A 35 -46.51 31.74 27.72
N ASN A 36 -46.92 32.52 26.72
CA ASN A 36 -46.29 32.52 25.40
C ASN A 36 -44.86 33.09 25.46
N LEU A 37 -44.62 34.13 26.26
CA LEU A 37 -43.30 34.67 26.51
C LEU A 37 -42.39 33.63 27.19
N ASP A 38 -42.85 33.02 28.28
CA ASP A 38 -42.11 31.99 29.02
C ASP A 38 -41.73 30.82 28.07
N THR A 39 -42.68 30.38 27.24
CA THR A 39 -42.43 29.30 26.25
C THR A 39 -41.40 29.71 25.20
N ALA A 40 -41.43 30.97 24.76
CA ALA A 40 -40.47 31.49 23.80
C ALA A 40 -39.07 31.61 24.42
N GLU A 41 -38.98 32.05 25.67
CA GLU A 41 -37.72 32.14 26.43
C GLU A 41 -37.09 30.75 26.62
N ASP A 42 -37.87 29.75 27.06
CA ASP A 42 -37.42 28.35 27.17
C ASP A 42 -36.91 27.80 25.82
N SER A 43 -37.59 28.16 24.73
CA SER A 43 -37.20 27.74 23.37
C SER A 43 -35.89 28.38 22.94
N VAL A 44 -35.68 29.65 23.27
CA VAL A 44 -34.42 30.37 22.97
C VAL A 44 -33.27 29.74 23.74
N GLU A 45 -33.43 29.45 25.04
CA GLU A 45 -32.39 28.80 25.85
C GLU A 45 -32.04 27.41 25.31
N SER A 46 -33.05 26.62 24.93
CA SER A 46 -32.85 25.31 24.32
C SER A 46 -32.07 25.39 23.00
N LEU A 47 -32.42 26.33 22.12
CA LEU A 47 -31.74 26.54 20.85
C LEU A 47 -30.30 27.04 21.04
N GLN A 48 -30.07 27.93 22.00
CA GLN A 48 -28.72 28.38 22.36
C GLN A 48 -27.85 27.20 22.81
N GLY A 49 -28.36 26.34 23.69
CA GLY A 49 -27.64 25.13 24.13
C GLY A 49 -27.35 24.15 22.98
N GLN A 50 -28.28 24.00 22.03
CA GLN A 50 -28.04 23.19 20.82
C GLN A 50 -26.97 23.81 19.92
N LEU A 51 -27.01 25.13 19.72
CA LEU A 51 -26.03 25.85 18.91
C LEU A 51 -24.62 25.71 19.50
N GLU A 52 -24.47 25.85 20.82
CA GLU A 52 -23.19 25.66 21.49
C GLU A 52 -22.64 24.24 21.31
N ARG A 53 -23.49 23.22 21.48
CA ARG A 53 -23.10 21.83 21.26
C ARG A 53 -22.64 21.60 19.83
N CYS A 54 -23.44 22.05 18.86
CA CYS A 54 -23.11 21.93 17.44
C CYS A 54 -21.79 22.64 17.10
N THR A 55 -21.58 23.85 17.63
CA THR A 55 -20.35 24.62 17.43
C THR A 55 -19.11 23.88 17.96
N ARG A 56 -19.21 23.26 19.14
CA ARG A 56 -18.10 22.43 19.68
C ARG A 56 -17.81 21.25 18.78
N THR A 57 -18.84 20.51 18.36
CA THR A 57 -18.68 19.37 17.45
C THR A 57 -18.07 19.77 16.11
N ILE A 58 -18.47 20.91 15.53
CA ILE A 58 -17.86 21.41 14.29
C ILE A 58 -16.36 21.64 14.49
N LYS A 59 -15.97 22.29 15.59
CA LYS A 59 -14.57 22.55 15.88
C LYS A 59 -13.77 21.26 16.06
N ASP A 60 -14.30 20.29 16.80
CA ASP A 60 -13.64 19.00 17.02
C ASP A 60 -13.42 18.25 15.68
N LEU A 61 -14.42 18.28 14.78
CA LEU A 61 -14.33 17.69 13.44
C LEU A 61 -13.36 18.45 12.52
N GLU A 62 -13.27 19.78 12.63
CA GLU A 62 -12.30 20.59 11.90
C GLU A 62 -10.86 20.25 12.31
N ASP A 63 -10.62 20.11 13.61
CA ASP A 63 -9.32 19.72 14.17
C ASP A 63 -8.94 18.30 13.73
N GLU A 64 -9.88 17.34 13.79
CA GLU A 64 -9.67 15.97 13.30
C GLU A 64 -9.36 15.93 11.79
N ASN A 65 -10.13 16.66 10.98
CA ASN A 65 -9.92 16.75 9.54
C ASN A 65 -8.57 17.39 9.20
N SER A 66 -8.12 18.37 9.98
CA SER A 66 -6.79 18.96 9.84
C SER A 66 -5.68 17.93 10.15
N GLY A 67 -5.86 17.12 11.19
CA GLY A 67 -4.97 16.00 11.53
C GLY A 67 -4.89 14.98 10.39
N LEU A 68 -6.04 14.50 9.92
CA LEU A 68 -6.12 13.52 8.82
C LEU A 68 -5.49 14.04 7.52
N ARG A 69 -5.66 15.32 7.20
CA ARG A 69 -4.99 15.95 6.03
C ARG A 69 -3.48 15.91 6.15
N THR A 70 -2.96 16.18 7.34
CA THR A 70 -1.52 16.15 7.61
C THR A 70 -0.97 14.72 7.46
N GLU A 71 -1.66 13.73 8.00
CA GLU A 71 -1.30 12.31 7.84
C GLU A 71 -1.37 11.86 6.37
N TYR A 72 -2.41 12.26 5.66
CA TYR A 72 -2.55 12.00 4.22
C TYR A 72 -1.35 12.54 3.43
N ASP A 73 -0.95 13.79 3.69
CA ASP A 73 0.18 14.41 3.00
C ASP A 73 1.51 13.70 3.33
N GLN A 74 1.71 13.26 4.57
CA GLN A 74 2.88 12.47 4.97
C GLN A 74 2.93 11.12 4.23
N VAL A 75 1.83 10.38 4.20
CA VAL A 75 1.76 9.08 3.51
C VAL A 75 1.97 9.25 2.01
N LYS A 76 1.36 10.29 1.42
CA LYS A 76 1.54 10.63 0.01
C LYS A 76 3.01 10.89 -0.34
N GLU A 77 3.72 11.65 0.51
CA GLU A 77 5.14 11.94 0.30
C GLU A 77 6.02 10.71 0.52
N MET A 78 5.73 9.86 1.52
CA MET A 78 6.44 8.60 1.71
C MET A 78 6.29 7.67 0.49
N CYS A 79 5.07 7.53 -0.02
CA CYS A 79 4.79 6.74 -1.22
C CYS A 79 5.58 7.28 -2.43
N ARG A 80 5.56 8.60 -2.63
CA ARG A 80 6.31 9.25 -3.72
C ARG A 80 7.81 8.95 -3.63
N ARG A 81 8.41 9.06 -2.44
CA ARG A 81 9.83 8.77 -2.22
C ARG A 81 10.16 7.30 -2.50
N GLU A 82 9.32 6.39 -2.05
CA GLU A 82 9.56 4.96 -2.23
C GLU A 82 9.44 4.54 -3.70
N VAL A 83 8.48 5.09 -4.43
CA VAL A 83 8.38 4.90 -5.88
C VAL A 83 9.66 5.38 -6.58
N GLN A 84 10.11 6.60 -6.27
CA GLN A 84 11.34 7.13 -6.86
C GLN A 84 12.56 6.27 -6.52
N ARG A 85 12.66 5.78 -5.28
CA ARG A 85 13.73 4.88 -4.83
C ARG A 85 13.74 3.60 -5.68
N LEU A 86 12.59 2.94 -5.83
CA LEU A 86 12.44 1.72 -6.61
C LEU A 86 12.73 1.94 -8.10
N GLU A 87 12.32 3.06 -8.67
CA GLU A 87 12.63 3.41 -10.07
C GLU A 87 14.15 3.56 -10.29
N THR A 88 14.85 4.23 -9.36
CA THR A 88 16.31 4.37 -9.46
C THR A 88 17.03 3.02 -9.31
N GLU A 89 16.56 2.16 -8.42
CA GLU A 89 17.10 0.81 -8.21
C GLU A 89 16.84 -0.11 -9.41
N ALA A 90 15.63 -0.02 -10.00
CA ALA A 90 15.27 -0.74 -11.22
C ALA A 90 16.14 -0.30 -12.41
N THR A 91 16.35 1.00 -12.58
CA THR A 91 17.22 1.55 -13.65
C THR A 91 18.66 1.06 -13.48
N ARG A 92 19.19 1.12 -12.25
CA ARG A 92 20.53 0.61 -11.93
C ARG A 92 20.66 -0.88 -12.23
N SER A 93 19.67 -1.67 -11.82
CA SER A 93 19.65 -3.12 -12.07
C SER A 93 19.58 -3.42 -13.57
N GLN A 94 18.78 -2.67 -14.32
CA GLN A 94 18.67 -2.80 -15.76
C GLN A 94 20.01 -2.49 -16.46
N ASP A 95 20.74 -1.47 -16.01
CA ASP A 95 22.05 -1.13 -16.56
C ASP A 95 23.12 -2.19 -16.24
N ILE A 96 23.09 -2.75 -15.02
CA ILE A 96 23.94 -3.90 -14.67
C ILE A 96 23.65 -5.09 -15.59
N ILE A 97 22.37 -5.39 -15.84
CA ILE A 97 21.96 -6.50 -16.72
C ILE A 97 22.43 -6.24 -18.17
N LYS A 98 22.29 -5.01 -18.68
CA LYS A 98 22.78 -4.65 -20.02
C LYS A 98 24.29 -4.85 -20.13
N ASN A 99 25.05 -4.38 -19.14
CA ASN A 99 26.50 -4.55 -19.10
C ASN A 99 26.90 -6.03 -19.05
N TYR A 100 26.25 -6.81 -18.19
CA TYR A 100 26.50 -8.25 -18.10
C TYR A 100 26.23 -8.97 -19.43
N LYS A 101 25.11 -8.68 -20.09
CA LYS A 101 24.79 -9.22 -21.43
C LYS A 101 25.84 -8.82 -22.47
N GLY A 102 26.33 -7.58 -22.42
CA GLY A 102 27.41 -7.10 -23.29
C GLY A 102 28.70 -7.90 -23.11
N ILE A 103 29.11 -8.14 -21.87
CA ILE A 103 30.31 -8.96 -21.55
C ILE A 103 30.13 -10.39 -22.05
N CYS A 104 28.96 -11.00 -21.82
CA CYS A 104 28.68 -12.35 -22.33
C CYS A 104 28.75 -12.41 -23.86
N SER A 105 28.20 -11.42 -24.55
CA SER A 105 28.26 -11.36 -26.01
C SER A 105 29.70 -11.22 -26.54
N ASP A 106 30.53 -10.37 -25.90
CA ASP A 106 31.95 -10.21 -26.27
C ASP A 106 32.72 -11.52 -26.05
N LEU A 107 32.51 -12.17 -24.91
CA LEU A 107 33.19 -13.42 -24.59
C LEU A 107 32.80 -14.54 -25.57
N SER A 108 31.51 -14.67 -25.90
CA SER A 108 31.02 -15.63 -26.89
C SER A 108 31.63 -15.38 -28.26
N TYR A 109 31.65 -14.13 -28.72
CA TYR A 109 32.26 -13.76 -30.00
C TYR A 109 33.76 -14.11 -30.04
N ARG A 110 34.50 -13.81 -28.97
CA ARG A 110 35.93 -14.14 -28.86
C ARG A 110 36.18 -15.64 -28.86
N LEU A 111 35.32 -16.42 -28.19
CA LEU A 111 35.41 -17.87 -28.16
C LEU A 111 35.16 -18.48 -29.54
N GLU A 112 34.12 -18.03 -30.24
CA GLU A 112 33.83 -18.46 -31.62
C GLU A 112 34.98 -18.16 -32.56
N LYS A 113 35.52 -16.92 -32.50
CA LYS A 113 36.67 -16.51 -33.30
C LYS A 113 37.89 -17.40 -33.06
N GLN A 114 38.23 -17.65 -31.78
CA GLN A 114 39.34 -18.55 -31.46
C GLN A 114 39.09 -19.98 -31.97
N GLN A 115 37.86 -20.48 -31.83
CA GLN A 115 37.50 -21.81 -32.31
C GLN A 115 37.67 -21.93 -33.83
N ASP A 116 37.27 -20.90 -34.58
CA ASP A 116 37.42 -20.86 -36.03
C ASP A 116 38.89 -20.73 -36.45
N ASP A 117 39.68 -19.89 -35.78
CA ASP A 117 41.13 -19.80 -35.99
C ASP A 117 41.81 -21.17 -35.75
N PHE A 118 41.44 -21.86 -34.67
CA PHE A 118 41.92 -23.22 -34.39
C PHE A 118 41.47 -24.25 -35.43
N LYS A 119 40.23 -24.19 -35.92
CA LYS A 119 39.75 -25.07 -37.00
C LYS A 119 40.55 -24.85 -38.27
N ILE A 120 40.81 -23.60 -38.66
CA ILE A 120 41.62 -23.25 -39.84
C ILE A 120 43.04 -23.78 -39.67
N LEU A 121 43.68 -23.53 -38.53
CA LEU A 121 45.03 -24.04 -38.24
C LEU A 121 45.07 -25.57 -38.29
N ARG A 122 44.08 -26.25 -37.69
CA ARG A 122 43.97 -27.71 -37.72
C ARG A 122 43.86 -28.25 -39.14
N THR A 123 43.02 -27.64 -39.97
CA THR A 123 42.86 -28.04 -41.38
C THR A 123 44.14 -27.80 -42.18
N ARG A 124 44.84 -26.69 -41.92
CA ARG A 124 46.14 -26.41 -42.55
C ARG A 124 47.20 -27.43 -42.16
N VAL A 125 47.32 -27.74 -40.87
CA VAL A 125 48.26 -28.76 -40.36
C VAL A 125 47.93 -30.13 -40.96
N ALA A 126 46.66 -30.51 -40.99
CA ALA A 126 46.23 -31.77 -41.61
C ALA A 126 46.59 -31.83 -43.11
N GLY A 127 46.40 -30.74 -43.86
CA GLY A 127 46.77 -30.66 -45.28
C GLY A 127 48.28 -30.67 -45.58
N VAL A 128 49.12 -30.24 -44.63
CA VAL A 128 50.58 -30.40 -44.72
C VAL A 128 50.97 -31.84 -44.39
N ILE A 129 50.40 -32.41 -43.34
CA ILE A 129 50.68 -33.80 -42.90
C ILE A 129 50.29 -34.82 -43.98
N SER A 130 49.21 -34.58 -44.71
CA SER A 130 48.75 -35.46 -45.80
C SER A 130 49.74 -35.58 -46.97
N GLN A 131 50.75 -34.71 -47.04
CA GLN A 131 51.83 -34.79 -48.04
C GLN A 131 52.92 -35.81 -47.66
N CYS A 132 52.84 -36.42 -46.48
CA CYS A 132 53.74 -37.46 -46.00
C CYS A 132 52.94 -38.73 -45.66
N GLU A 133 53.20 -39.84 -46.36
CA GLU A 133 52.48 -41.12 -46.18
C GLU A 133 52.54 -41.67 -44.75
N GLN A 134 53.72 -41.64 -44.11
CA GLN A 134 53.89 -42.14 -42.75
C GLN A 134 53.17 -41.27 -41.71
N CYS A 135 53.20 -39.94 -41.88
CA CYS A 135 52.53 -39.01 -40.96
C CYS A 135 51.01 -39.00 -41.15
N SER A 136 50.53 -39.22 -42.37
CA SER A 136 49.09 -39.31 -42.67
C SER A 136 48.44 -40.53 -42.01
N ILE A 137 49.12 -41.68 -42.00
CA ILE A 137 48.63 -42.91 -41.34
C ILE A 137 48.59 -42.72 -39.82
N ALA A 138 49.67 -42.19 -39.22
CA ALA A 138 49.72 -41.92 -37.78
C ALA A 138 48.65 -40.91 -37.31
N LEU A 139 48.33 -39.89 -38.12
CA LEU A 139 47.27 -38.94 -37.81
C LEU A 139 45.88 -39.59 -37.87
N ALA A 140 45.64 -40.49 -38.84
CA ALA A 140 44.38 -41.22 -38.97
C ALA A 140 44.15 -42.15 -37.75
N GLU A 141 45.16 -42.91 -37.34
CA GLU A 141 45.12 -43.77 -36.15
C GLU A 141 44.87 -42.98 -34.86
N PHE A 142 45.51 -41.82 -34.70
CA PHE A 142 45.33 -40.94 -33.55
C PHE A 142 43.92 -40.33 -33.49
N THR A 143 43.31 -40.06 -34.64
CA THR A 143 41.96 -39.47 -34.73
C THR A 143 40.88 -40.51 -34.44
N GLU A 144 41.07 -41.76 -34.89
CA GLU A 144 40.19 -42.89 -34.58
C GLU A 144 40.22 -43.27 -33.09
N GLN A 145 41.39 -43.26 -32.45
CA GLN A 145 41.53 -43.49 -31.01
C GLN A 145 40.77 -42.48 -30.14
N LYS A 146 40.66 -41.22 -30.60
CA LYS A 146 39.97 -40.16 -29.86
C LYS A 146 38.44 -40.24 -29.98
N ASN A 147 37.91 -40.79 -31.07
CA ASN A 147 36.47 -41.01 -31.24
C ASN A 147 35.97 -42.29 -30.51
N GLY A 148 36.88 -43.20 -30.14
CA GLY A 148 36.56 -44.45 -29.44
C GLY A 148 36.66 -44.43 -27.92
N SER A 149 37.27 -43.42 -27.29
CA SER A 149 37.39 -43.40 -25.82
C SER A 149 37.71 -42.01 -25.25
N LEU A 150 36.66 -41.31 -24.80
CA LEU A 150 36.76 -40.17 -23.88
C LEU A 150 35.96 -40.47 -22.61
N SER A 151 36.35 -41.55 -21.94
CA SER A 151 36.09 -41.76 -20.52
C SER A 151 37.43 -42.05 -19.85
N LYS A 152 38.32 -41.05 -19.83
CA LYS A 152 39.55 -41.12 -19.06
C LYS A 152 39.50 -40.05 -17.98
N LYS A 153 39.17 -40.54 -16.78
CA LYS A 153 39.48 -39.94 -15.49
C LYS A 153 40.82 -39.22 -15.57
N VAL A 154 40.78 -37.92 -15.32
CA VAL A 154 41.95 -37.16 -14.92
C VAL A 154 41.90 -37.11 -13.40
N SER A 155 42.70 -37.96 -12.76
CA SER A 155 43.36 -37.58 -11.52
C SER A 155 44.74 -37.07 -11.91
N PRO A 156 45.13 -35.90 -11.38
CA PRO A 156 46.26 -35.92 -10.46
C PRO A 156 45.87 -35.28 -9.13
N THR A 157 46.51 -35.82 -8.11
CA THR A 157 46.65 -35.26 -6.77
C THR A 157 47.03 -33.78 -6.78
N GLU A 158 46.56 -33.11 -5.72
CA GLU A 158 46.89 -31.78 -5.20
C GLU A 158 46.00 -30.60 -5.66
N ASP A 159 45.16 -30.22 -4.69
CA ASP A 159 44.62 -28.90 -4.35
C ASP A 159 43.53 -28.26 -5.22
N GLY A 160 42.30 -28.33 -4.69
CA GLY A 160 41.29 -27.27 -4.90
C GLY A 160 39.89 -27.70 -5.33
N CYS A 161 39.65 -28.96 -5.69
CA CYS A 161 38.34 -29.38 -6.23
C CYS A 161 37.35 -29.89 -5.16
N GLY A 162 37.82 -30.60 -4.14
CA GLY A 162 36.97 -31.04 -3.02
C GLY A 162 36.42 -29.88 -2.19
N PHE A 163 37.25 -28.85 -1.99
CA PHE A 163 36.85 -27.61 -1.30
C PHE A 163 35.73 -26.87 -2.05
N LYS A 164 35.79 -26.84 -3.39
CA LYS A 164 34.73 -26.23 -4.22
C LYS A 164 33.40 -27.00 -4.16
N MET A 165 33.42 -28.32 -4.05
CA MET A 165 32.20 -29.12 -3.95
C MET A 165 31.54 -28.98 -2.57
N ILE A 166 32.35 -28.92 -1.51
CA ILE A 166 31.90 -28.65 -0.13
C ILE A 166 31.37 -27.22 -0.02
N GLU A 167 32.08 -26.23 -0.57
CA GLU A 167 31.62 -24.83 -0.60
C GLU A 167 30.32 -24.65 -1.40
N LEU A 168 30.10 -25.44 -2.45
CA LEU A 168 28.84 -25.47 -3.19
C LEU A 168 27.70 -26.13 -2.40
N MET A 169 27.97 -27.17 -1.61
CA MET A 169 26.99 -27.77 -0.69
C MET A 169 26.61 -26.79 0.43
N ASP A 170 27.58 -26.13 1.06
CA ASP A 170 27.33 -25.15 2.11
C ASP A 170 26.50 -23.96 1.57
N LYS A 171 26.83 -23.47 0.36
CA LYS A 171 26.05 -22.42 -0.31
C LYS A 171 24.63 -22.86 -0.67
N LEU A 172 24.45 -24.14 -1.02
CA LEU A 172 23.13 -24.69 -1.29
C LEU A 172 22.30 -24.78 -0.01
N GLU A 173 22.88 -25.28 1.08
CA GLU A 173 22.23 -25.36 2.39
C GLU A 173 21.88 -23.97 2.95
N GLU A 174 22.78 -23.00 2.80
CA GLU A 174 22.54 -21.61 3.19
C GLU A 174 21.45 -20.95 2.32
N SER A 175 21.36 -21.32 1.03
CA SER A 175 20.28 -20.90 0.15
C SER A 175 18.95 -21.53 0.55
N GLU A 176 18.93 -22.81 0.92
CA GLU A 176 17.72 -23.51 1.41
C GLU A 176 17.23 -22.92 2.74
N GLN A 177 18.15 -22.56 3.65
CA GLN A 177 17.82 -21.85 4.89
C GLN A 177 17.22 -20.46 4.61
N ARG A 178 17.82 -19.71 3.68
CA ARG A 178 17.26 -18.41 3.24
C ARG A 178 15.86 -18.56 2.65
N VAL A 179 15.61 -19.59 1.85
CA VAL A 179 14.28 -19.88 1.31
C VAL A 179 13.28 -20.17 2.43
N ARG A 180 13.62 -21.05 3.39
CA ARG A 180 12.74 -21.33 4.55
C ARG A 180 12.44 -20.09 5.39
N GLN A 181 13.41 -19.21 5.55
CA GLN A 181 13.24 -17.99 6.33
C GLN A 181 12.33 -16.99 5.60
N LEU A 182 12.43 -16.89 4.27
CA LEU A 182 11.51 -16.12 3.44
C LEU A 182 10.10 -16.72 3.47
N GLU A 183 9.95 -18.04 3.45
CA GLU A 183 8.67 -18.73 3.56
C GLU A 183 7.98 -18.46 4.91
N LEU A 184 8.74 -18.48 6.01
CA LEU A 184 8.26 -18.14 7.35
C LEU A 184 7.81 -16.67 7.45
N SER A 185 8.65 -15.74 6.95
CA SER A 185 8.29 -14.32 6.93
C SER A 185 7.05 -14.06 6.09
N LEU A 186 6.92 -14.71 4.93
CA LEU A 186 5.73 -14.62 4.10
C LEU A 186 4.48 -15.15 4.82
N ALA A 187 4.60 -16.25 5.57
CA ALA A 187 3.49 -16.79 6.36
C ALA A 187 3.06 -15.82 7.47
N GLN A 188 4.01 -15.19 8.17
CA GLN A 188 3.73 -14.17 9.19
C GLN A 188 3.02 -12.95 8.61
N THR A 189 3.54 -12.37 7.52
CA THR A 189 2.90 -11.22 6.87
C THR A 189 1.50 -11.55 6.34
N LYS A 190 1.30 -12.78 5.85
CA LYS A 190 -0.04 -13.24 5.44
C LYS A 190 -1.00 -13.33 6.62
N LEU A 191 -0.53 -13.78 7.78
CA LEU A 191 -1.34 -13.84 9.00
C LEU A 191 -1.74 -12.43 9.45
N GLU A 192 -0.77 -11.51 9.54
CA GLU A 192 -1.00 -10.11 9.92
C GLU A 192 -1.99 -9.42 8.96
N LEU A 193 -1.89 -9.69 7.66
CA LEU A 193 -2.83 -9.16 6.67
C LEU A 193 -4.26 -9.65 6.92
N VAL A 194 -4.44 -10.94 7.21
CA VAL A 194 -5.76 -11.52 7.53
C VAL A 194 -6.31 -10.90 8.81
N GLU A 195 -5.50 -10.76 9.86
CA GLU A 195 -5.90 -10.12 11.11
C GLU A 195 -6.33 -8.65 10.91
N ALA A 196 -5.57 -7.90 10.11
CA ALA A 196 -5.91 -6.53 9.75
C ALA A 196 -7.22 -6.44 8.94
N GLN A 197 -7.46 -7.39 8.01
CA GLN A 197 -8.70 -7.47 7.24
C GLN A 197 -9.91 -7.83 8.11
N CYS A 198 -9.78 -8.79 9.03
CA CYS A 198 -10.81 -9.12 10.01
C CYS A 198 -11.15 -7.91 10.89
N LYS A 199 -10.14 -7.21 11.41
CA LYS A 199 -10.35 -6.00 12.21
C LYS A 199 -11.07 -4.90 11.42
N ASN A 200 -10.73 -4.73 10.15
CA ASN A 200 -11.43 -3.79 9.26
C ASN A 200 -12.89 -4.19 9.04
N GLN A 201 -13.16 -5.49 8.80
CA GLN A 201 -14.53 -5.98 8.65
C GLN A 201 -15.35 -5.77 9.93
N ASP A 202 -14.78 -6.00 11.11
CA ASP A 202 -15.46 -5.79 12.39
C ASP A 202 -15.80 -4.32 12.63
N LEU A 203 -14.86 -3.42 12.34
CA LEU A 203 -15.10 -1.97 12.41
C LEU A 203 -16.18 -1.54 11.41
N ASN A 204 -16.15 -2.05 10.18
CA ASN A 204 -17.13 -1.71 9.16
C ASN A 204 -18.55 -2.19 9.55
N HIS A 205 -18.66 -3.39 10.15
CA HIS A 205 -19.93 -3.86 10.72
C HIS A 205 -20.44 -2.99 11.88
N GLN A 206 -19.56 -2.39 12.68
CA GLN A 206 -19.94 -1.46 13.75
C GLN A 206 -20.40 -0.10 13.24
N VAL A 207 -19.85 0.37 12.11
CA VAL A 207 -20.22 1.66 11.49
C VAL A 207 -21.54 1.56 10.70
N ILE A 208 -21.91 0.36 10.22
CA ILE A 208 -23.12 0.13 9.40
C ILE A 208 -24.37 -0.20 10.27
N LYS A 209 -24.21 -0.45 11.58
CA LYS A 209 -25.32 -0.62 12.54
C LYS A 209 -25.70 0.69 13.22
#